data_AF-A0A372KJA7-F1
#
_entry.id   AF-A0A372KJA7-F1
#
_cell.length_a   1.000
_cell.length_b   1.000
_cell.length_c   1.000
_cell.angle_alpha   90.00
_cell.angle_beta   90.00
_cell.angle_gamma   90.00
#
_symmetry.space_group_name_H-M   'P 1'
#
loop_
_entity.id
_entity.type
_entity.pdbx_description
1 polymer ?
#
loop_
_entity_poly.entity_id
_entity_poly.type
_entity_poly.pdbx_seq_one_letter_code
_entity_poly.pdbx_strand_id
1 'polypeptide(L)'
;MATLTDQNIQAIQNKVKKTLSDSSILDGEKPLKAGGLKYEVIDSIDGTTQAIAVAPVIDGKTDYSQTAIVVAGTQLIGKEGFGEEAWNSTKNVVEARSGITPQVDDISDFYDSTAAKLEKDHGGGTISNMSGFSQSGPAVAKVAAAHQVPKITNFMDWGASNSLYSKDNPKGITAEEKTWLDKHATIYMDSTRDVTYLDGKSHGDIPYGKKYIVERRQFFIS
;
A
#
# COMPACT_ATOMS: atom_id res chain seq x y z
N MET A 1 8.49 -13.15 -18.94
CA MET A 1 7.56 -12.59 -17.94
C MET A 1 8.02 -11.20 -17.60
N ALA A 2 7.14 -10.20 -17.68
CA ALA A 2 7.46 -8.83 -17.32
C ALA A 2 7.12 -8.61 -15.85
N THR A 3 8.13 -8.38 -15.01
CA THR A 3 7.89 -8.09 -13.59
C THR A 3 7.45 -6.64 -13.41
N LEU A 4 6.38 -6.41 -12.63
CA LEU A 4 5.95 -5.04 -12.31
C LEU A 4 7.10 -4.25 -11.67
N THR A 5 7.47 -3.15 -12.31
CA THR A 5 8.52 -2.24 -11.82
C THR A 5 8.00 -1.39 -10.66
N ASP A 6 8.91 -0.87 -9.84
CA ASP A 6 8.52 0.00 -8.72
C ASP A 6 7.82 1.28 -9.19
N GLN A 7 8.19 1.76 -10.39
CA GLN A 7 7.51 2.88 -11.07
C GLN A 7 6.09 2.51 -11.51
N ASN A 8 5.83 1.26 -11.92
CA ASN A 8 4.47 0.81 -12.21
C ASN A 8 3.62 0.84 -10.95
N ILE A 9 4.15 0.33 -9.83
CA ILE A 9 3.45 0.34 -8.54
C ILE A 9 3.16 1.76 -8.08
N GLN A 10 4.14 2.67 -8.16
CA GLN A 10 3.94 4.09 -7.85
C GLN A 10 2.82 4.71 -8.70
N ALA A 11 2.78 4.42 -9.99
CA ALA A 11 1.74 4.94 -10.88
C ALA A 11 0.34 4.39 -10.56
N ILE A 12 0.24 3.15 -10.07
CA ILE A 12 -1.01 2.54 -9.59
C ILE A 12 -1.41 3.17 -8.25
N GLN A 13 -0.47 3.37 -7.34
CA GLN A 13 -0.67 4.00 -6.03
C GLN A 13 -1.35 5.37 -6.17
N ASN A 14 -0.94 6.17 -7.17
CA ASN A 14 -1.52 7.48 -7.47
C ASN A 14 -2.95 7.42 -8.04
N LYS A 15 -3.47 6.23 -8.34
CA LYS A 15 -4.77 6.05 -8.99
C LYS A 15 -5.78 5.31 -8.14
N VAL A 16 -5.38 4.67 -7.04
CA VAL A 16 -6.28 3.86 -6.19
C VAL A 16 -7.61 4.55 -5.93
N LYS A 17 -7.60 5.77 -5.36
CA LYS A 17 -8.82 6.52 -5.04
C LYS A 17 -9.66 6.86 -6.27
N LYS A 18 -9.03 7.27 -7.37
CA LYS A 18 -9.73 7.56 -8.62
C LYS A 18 -10.36 6.31 -9.22
N THR A 19 -9.67 5.18 -9.16
CA THR A 19 -10.16 3.87 -9.62
C THR A 19 -11.38 3.45 -8.81
N LEU A 20 -11.35 3.56 -7.49
CA LEU A 20 -12.48 3.22 -6.62
C LEU A 20 -13.72 4.08 -6.90
N SER A 21 -13.53 5.31 -7.37
CA SER A 21 -14.64 6.20 -7.76
C SER A 21 -15.18 6.00 -9.19
N ASP A 22 -14.60 5.09 -9.98
CA ASP A 22 -14.94 4.90 -11.40
C ASP A 22 -15.46 3.47 -11.64
N SER A 23 -16.77 3.30 -11.55
CA SER A 23 -17.42 1.98 -11.67
C SER A 23 -17.09 1.29 -13.00
N SER A 24 -16.94 2.03 -14.10
CA SER A 24 -16.56 1.43 -15.39
C SER A 24 -15.17 0.78 -15.40
N ILE A 25 -14.27 1.16 -14.47
CA ILE A 25 -13.00 0.45 -14.27
C ILE A 25 -13.20 -0.79 -13.39
N LEU A 26 -14.00 -0.67 -12.32
CA LEU A 26 -14.24 -1.76 -11.37
C LEU A 26 -15.07 -2.90 -11.98
N ASP A 27 -16.05 -2.56 -12.82
CA ASP A 27 -16.92 -3.49 -13.53
C ASP A 27 -16.24 -4.11 -14.77
N GLY A 28 -14.98 -3.73 -15.04
CA GLY A 28 -14.19 -4.26 -16.16
C GLY A 28 -14.56 -3.72 -17.54
N GLU A 29 -15.46 -2.74 -17.64
CA GLU A 29 -15.85 -2.12 -18.94
C GLU A 29 -14.67 -1.45 -19.64
N LYS A 30 -13.74 -0.89 -18.85
CA LYS A 30 -12.47 -0.34 -19.36
C LYS A 30 -11.30 -0.68 -18.42
N PRO A 31 -10.09 -0.88 -18.95
CA PRO A 31 -8.94 -1.19 -18.11
C PRO A 31 -8.45 0.05 -17.34
N LEU A 32 -7.90 -0.17 -16.15
CA LEU A 32 -7.09 0.82 -15.47
C LEU A 32 -5.83 1.10 -16.32
N LYS A 33 -5.49 2.38 -16.52
CA LYS A 33 -4.26 2.78 -17.22
C LYS A 33 -3.32 3.50 -16.27
N ALA A 34 -2.12 2.96 -16.05
CA ALA A 34 -1.12 3.52 -15.14
C ALA A 34 0.30 3.23 -15.64
N GLY A 35 1.20 4.23 -15.60
CA GLY A 35 2.62 4.01 -15.92
C GLY A 35 2.87 3.40 -17.31
N GLY A 36 2.07 3.76 -18.31
CA GLY A 36 2.18 3.23 -19.67
C GLY A 36 1.56 1.84 -19.90
N LEU A 37 1.07 1.18 -18.85
CA LEU A 37 0.44 -0.14 -18.92
C LEU A 37 -1.07 -0.07 -18.68
N LYS A 38 -1.75 -1.13 -19.12
CA LYS A 38 -3.15 -1.41 -18.80
C LYS A 38 -3.22 -2.49 -17.73
N TYR A 39 -4.24 -2.43 -16.89
CA TYR A 39 -4.47 -3.41 -15.84
C TYR A 39 -5.96 -3.77 -15.79
N GLU A 40 -6.20 -5.03 -15.48
CA GLU A 40 -7.50 -5.54 -15.04
C GLU A 40 -7.59 -5.39 -13.52
N VAL A 41 -8.75 -4.98 -13.03
CA VAL A 41 -9.04 -4.97 -11.59
C VAL A 41 -9.59 -6.34 -11.22
N ILE A 42 -8.93 -7.02 -10.28
CA ILE A 42 -9.29 -8.34 -9.78
C ILE A 42 -10.19 -8.22 -8.55
N ASP A 43 -9.85 -7.26 -7.68
CA ASP A 43 -10.58 -7.00 -6.46
C ASP A 43 -10.49 -5.52 -6.07
N SER A 44 -11.45 -5.04 -5.30
CA SER A 44 -11.47 -3.69 -4.78
C SER A 44 -12.28 -3.60 -3.49
N ILE A 45 -11.82 -2.80 -2.55
CA ILE A 45 -12.59 -2.39 -1.37
C ILE A 45 -12.54 -0.86 -1.23
N ASP A 46 -13.70 -0.28 -0.93
CA ASP A 46 -13.85 1.15 -0.66
C ASP A 46 -14.62 1.35 0.65
N GLY A 47 -13.89 1.69 1.71
CA GLY A 47 -14.42 1.84 3.07
C GLY A 47 -13.38 2.49 3.99
N THR A 48 -13.23 1.96 5.21
CA THR A 48 -12.13 2.36 6.12
C THR A 48 -10.78 2.11 5.47
N THR A 49 -10.64 0.97 4.82
CA THR A 49 -9.52 0.62 3.97
C THR A 49 -9.91 0.81 2.50
N GLN A 50 -9.07 1.51 1.75
CA GLN A 50 -9.25 1.74 0.32
C GLN A 50 -8.14 1.01 -0.44
N ALA A 51 -8.48 -0.04 -1.17
CA ALA A 51 -7.51 -0.88 -1.86
C ALA A 51 -8.03 -1.43 -3.19
N ILE A 52 -7.10 -1.69 -4.11
CA ILE A 52 -7.36 -2.40 -5.36
C ILE A 52 -6.33 -3.51 -5.53
N ALA A 53 -6.77 -4.65 -6.09
CA ALA A 53 -5.93 -5.70 -6.60
C ALA A 53 -5.98 -5.64 -8.13
N VAL A 54 -4.81 -5.59 -8.78
CA VAL A 54 -4.73 -5.43 -10.24
C VAL A 54 -3.70 -6.35 -10.85
N ALA A 55 -3.98 -6.84 -12.06
CA ALA A 55 -3.06 -7.63 -12.87
C ALA A 55 -2.76 -6.91 -14.20
N PRO A 56 -1.49 -6.86 -14.66
CA PRO A 56 -1.13 -6.17 -15.89
C PRO A 56 -1.67 -6.91 -17.11
N VAL A 57 -2.11 -6.15 -18.12
CA VAL A 57 -2.49 -6.66 -19.43
C VAL A 57 -1.28 -6.53 -20.37
N ILE A 58 -0.68 -7.67 -20.72
CA ILE A 58 0.48 -7.79 -21.59
C ILE A 58 0.06 -8.46 -22.90
N ASP A 59 0.36 -7.84 -24.04
CA ASP A 59 -0.01 -8.34 -25.38
C ASP A 59 -1.50 -8.71 -25.51
N GLY A 60 -2.37 -7.94 -24.84
CA GLY A 60 -3.82 -8.13 -24.85
C GLY A 60 -4.34 -9.23 -23.93
N LYS A 61 -3.48 -9.86 -23.12
CA LYS A 61 -3.86 -10.87 -22.12
C LYS A 61 -3.47 -10.43 -20.71
N THR A 62 -4.34 -10.69 -19.75
CA THR A 62 -4.06 -10.40 -18.34
C THR A 62 -3.08 -11.43 -17.78
N ASP A 63 -1.99 -10.96 -17.16
CA ASP A 63 -0.98 -11.79 -16.50
C ASP A 63 -1.26 -11.85 -14.99
N TYR A 64 -2.15 -12.78 -14.60
CA TYR A 64 -2.55 -13.01 -13.21
C TYR A 64 -1.40 -13.49 -12.30
N SER A 65 -0.27 -13.93 -12.88
CA SER A 65 0.95 -14.26 -12.11
C SER A 65 1.69 -13.01 -11.59
N GLN A 66 1.29 -11.83 -12.04
CA GLN A 66 1.86 -10.54 -11.67
C GLN A 66 0.82 -9.64 -11.00
N THR A 67 -0.07 -10.22 -10.19
CA THR A 67 -1.09 -9.44 -9.46
C THR A 67 -0.43 -8.61 -8.37
N ALA A 68 -0.88 -7.36 -8.21
CA ALA A 68 -0.44 -6.44 -7.18
C ALA A 68 -1.62 -5.92 -6.37
N ILE A 69 -1.51 -5.94 -5.03
CA ILE A 69 -2.44 -5.25 -4.13
C ILE A 69 -1.85 -3.88 -3.77
N VAL A 70 -2.65 -2.83 -3.94
CA VAL A 70 -2.24 -1.45 -3.71
C VAL A 70 -3.26 -0.76 -2.80
N VAL A 71 -2.81 -0.39 -1.61
CA VAL A 71 -3.63 0.18 -0.54
C VAL A 71 -3.34 1.67 -0.41
N ALA A 72 -4.37 2.51 -0.48
CA ALA A 72 -4.23 3.95 -0.30
C ALA A 72 -3.91 4.31 1.16
N GLY A 73 -3.32 5.49 1.36
CA GLY A 73 -3.27 6.11 2.69
C GLY A 73 -4.60 6.80 3.04
N THR A 74 -4.82 7.04 4.33
CA THR A 74 -6.04 7.61 4.93
C THR A 74 -6.52 8.88 4.22
N GLN A 75 -7.84 9.08 4.17
CA GLN A 75 -8.46 10.33 3.72
C GLN A 75 -8.11 11.46 4.69
N LEU A 76 -7.31 12.43 4.23
CA LEU A 76 -7.22 13.72 4.89
C LEU A 76 -8.59 14.41 4.71
N ILE A 77 -9.34 14.57 5.80
CA ILE A 77 -10.53 15.43 5.79
C ILE A 77 -10.04 16.87 5.69
N GLY A 78 -10.24 17.49 4.54
CA GLY A 78 -9.89 18.89 4.27
C GLY A 78 -9.00 19.03 3.04
N LYS A 79 -9.52 19.71 2.01
CA LYS A 79 -8.73 20.16 0.88
C LYS A 79 -7.66 21.17 1.35
N GLU A 80 -6.51 21.12 0.69
CA GLU A 80 -5.36 22.03 0.76
C GLU A 80 -4.26 21.72 1.79
N GLY A 81 -3.20 21.07 1.29
CA GLY A 81 -1.86 21.14 1.86
C GLY A 81 -1.61 20.34 3.16
N PHE A 82 -0.34 19.98 3.37
CA PHE A 82 0.14 19.50 4.67
C PHE A 82 0.16 20.68 5.66
N GLY A 83 -0.98 21.02 6.25
CA GLY A 83 -1.11 21.98 7.35
C GLY A 83 -1.18 21.29 8.72
N GLU A 84 -0.64 21.92 9.76
CA GLU A 84 -0.54 21.39 11.13
C GLU A 84 -1.92 21.06 11.76
N GLU A 85 -2.98 21.80 11.39
CA GLU A 85 -4.35 21.57 11.88
C GLU A 85 -5.05 20.37 11.25
N ALA A 86 -4.98 20.22 9.91
CA ALA A 86 -5.49 19.04 9.21
C ALA A 86 -4.78 17.76 9.70
N TRP A 87 -3.51 17.89 10.06
CA TRP A 87 -2.69 16.84 10.65
C TRP A 87 -3.13 16.48 12.08
N ASN A 88 -3.30 17.44 12.98
CA ASN A 88 -3.74 17.19 14.35
C ASN A 88 -5.14 16.57 14.39
N SER A 89 -6.04 16.97 13.48
CA SER A 89 -7.35 16.32 13.32
C SER A 89 -7.22 14.86 12.86
N THR A 90 -6.34 14.59 11.89
CA THR A 90 -6.10 13.22 11.39
C THR A 90 -5.45 12.34 12.46
N LYS A 91 -4.46 12.86 13.19
CA LYS A 91 -3.80 12.19 14.31
C LYS A 91 -4.79 11.86 15.43
N ASN A 92 -5.64 12.81 15.82
CA ASN A 92 -6.67 12.59 16.83
C ASN A 92 -7.71 11.54 16.39
N VAL A 93 -8.10 11.52 15.11
CA VAL A 93 -8.99 10.48 14.57
C VAL A 93 -8.32 9.11 14.53
N VAL A 94 -7.03 9.05 14.23
CA VAL A 94 -6.25 7.79 14.16
C VAL A 94 -5.94 7.25 15.55
N GLU A 95 -5.57 8.11 16.50
CA GLU A 95 -5.39 7.74 17.91
C GLU A 95 -6.72 7.37 18.57
N ALA A 96 -7.82 8.06 18.23
CA ALA A 96 -9.17 7.70 18.70
C ALA A 96 -9.72 6.42 18.07
N ARG A 97 -9.21 6.02 16.89
CA ARG A 97 -9.50 4.74 16.23
C ARG A 97 -8.37 3.73 16.46
N SER A 98 -8.02 3.47 17.72
CA SER A 98 -7.39 2.21 18.19
C SER A 98 -6.46 1.46 17.20
N GLY A 99 -5.48 2.16 16.64
CA GLY A 99 -4.24 1.62 16.08
C GLY A 99 -4.35 0.99 14.71
N ILE A 100 -3.20 0.68 14.13
CA ILE A 100 -2.95 -0.06 12.88
C ILE A 100 -3.81 -1.36 12.73
N THR A 101 -4.36 -1.86 13.83
CA THR A 101 -5.12 -3.11 13.98
C THR A 101 -6.30 -3.30 13.00
N PRO A 102 -7.26 -2.36 12.82
CA PRO A 102 -8.38 -2.57 11.90
C PRO A 102 -7.95 -2.57 10.43
N GLN A 103 -6.93 -1.77 10.07
CA GLN A 103 -6.38 -1.79 8.71
C GLN A 103 -5.63 -3.10 8.42
N VAL A 104 -4.93 -3.68 9.40
CA VAL A 104 -4.28 -5.00 9.21
C VAL A 104 -5.31 -6.09 8.91
N ASP A 105 -6.40 -6.12 9.67
CA ASP A 105 -7.46 -7.13 9.47
C ASP A 105 -8.15 -6.94 8.11
N ASP A 106 -8.56 -5.70 7.77
CA ASP A 106 -9.15 -5.40 6.46
C ASP A 106 -8.21 -5.77 5.29
N ILE A 107 -6.91 -5.48 5.40
CA ILE A 107 -5.92 -5.79 4.36
C ILE A 107 -5.67 -7.30 4.28
N SER A 108 -5.69 -8.02 5.40
CA SER A 108 -5.59 -9.48 5.43
C SER A 108 -6.80 -10.14 4.76
N ASP A 109 -8.01 -9.71 5.12
CA ASP A 109 -9.25 -10.20 4.50
C ASP A 109 -9.27 -9.89 3.00
N PHE A 110 -8.77 -8.71 2.60
CA PHE A 110 -8.65 -8.33 1.20
C PHE A 110 -7.62 -9.17 0.44
N TYR A 111 -6.50 -9.53 1.07
CA TYR A 111 -5.51 -10.45 0.50
C TYR A 111 -6.15 -11.81 0.22
N ASP A 112 -6.83 -12.38 1.21
CA ASP A 112 -7.48 -13.69 1.08
C ASP A 112 -8.61 -13.67 0.05
N SER A 113 -9.40 -12.60 0.00
CA SER A 113 -10.44 -12.41 -1.03
C SER A 113 -9.86 -12.34 -2.43
N THR A 114 -8.77 -11.58 -2.60
CA THR A 114 -8.05 -11.48 -3.88
C THR A 114 -7.50 -12.84 -4.32
N ALA A 115 -6.86 -13.58 -3.41
CA ALA A 115 -6.34 -14.91 -3.70
C ALA A 115 -7.46 -15.88 -4.11
N ALA A 116 -8.59 -15.86 -3.39
CA ALA A 116 -9.74 -16.68 -3.72
C ALA A 116 -10.33 -16.36 -5.11
N LYS A 117 -10.40 -15.08 -5.49
CA LYS A 117 -10.86 -14.65 -6.83
C LYS A 117 -9.89 -15.09 -7.93
N LEU A 118 -8.58 -14.96 -7.73
CA LEU A 118 -7.57 -15.45 -8.66
C LEU A 118 -7.75 -16.95 -8.94
N GLU A 119 -7.93 -17.76 -7.90
CA GLU A 119 -8.15 -19.20 -8.07
C GLU A 119 -9.49 -19.50 -8.76
N LYS A 120 -10.58 -18.90 -8.28
CA LYS A 120 -11.95 -19.23 -8.70
C LYS A 120 -12.28 -18.72 -10.11
N ASP A 121 -11.96 -17.46 -10.38
CA ASP A 121 -12.46 -16.75 -11.56
C ASP A 121 -11.42 -16.73 -12.69
N HIS A 122 -10.14 -16.95 -12.36
CA HIS A 122 -9.03 -16.85 -13.32
C HIS A 122 -8.19 -18.14 -13.45
N GLY A 123 -8.52 -19.20 -12.70
CA GLY A 123 -7.85 -20.50 -12.77
C GLY A 123 -6.45 -20.50 -12.13
N GLY A 124 -6.20 -19.54 -11.23
CA GLY A 124 -4.95 -19.38 -10.49
C GLY A 124 -4.32 -18.01 -10.70
N GLY A 125 -3.30 -17.71 -9.91
CA GLY A 125 -2.55 -16.46 -10.00
C GLY A 125 -1.53 -16.32 -8.89
N THR A 126 -0.89 -15.15 -8.81
CA THR A 126 0.02 -14.85 -7.71
C THR A 126 -0.06 -13.37 -7.35
N ILE A 127 -0.30 -13.11 -6.06
CA ILE A 127 -0.10 -11.78 -5.47
C ILE A 127 1.42 -11.60 -5.33
N SER A 128 2.00 -11.03 -6.38
CA SER A 128 3.45 -10.91 -6.57
C SER A 128 4.03 -9.64 -5.91
N ASN A 129 3.17 -8.64 -5.66
CA ASN A 129 3.56 -7.38 -5.04
C ASN A 129 2.45 -6.84 -4.13
N MET A 130 2.84 -6.22 -3.02
CA MET A 130 1.95 -5.41 -2.20
C MET A 130 2.55 -4.01 -1.95
N SER A 131 1.69 -3.00 -1.94
CA SER A 131 2.07 -1.60 -1.77
C SER A 131 1.12 -0.86 -0.85
N GLY A 132 1.69 -0.10 0.08
CA GLY A 132 0.99 0.86 0.93
C GLY A 132 1.63 2.25 0.84
N PHE A 133 0.85 3.26 1.20
CA PHE A 133 1.31 4.65 1.29
C PHE A 133 1.00 5.25 2.65
N SER A 134 1.98 5.96 3.23
CA SER A 134 1.82 6.67 4.49
C SER A 134 1.38 5.72 5.60
N GLN A 135 0.23 5.96 6.23
CA GLN A 135 -0.29 5.15 7.33
C GLN A 135 -0.59 3.69 6.97
N SER A 136 -0.92 3.38 5.71
CA SER A 136 -1.19 1.99 5.31
C SER A 136 0.08 1.17 5.08
N GLY A 137 1.24 1.83 4.92
CA GLY A 137 2.53 1.18 4.67
C GLY A 137 2.87 0.07 5.68
N PRO A 138 2.90 0.36 6.99
CA PRO A 138 3.19 -0.66 8.00
C PRO A 138 2.18 -1.82 8.05
N ALA A 139 0.89 -1.55 7.80
CA ALA A 139 -0.14 -2.58 7.77
C ALA A 139 0.04 -3.51 6.56
N VAL A 140 0.32 -2.93 5.38
CA VAL A 140 0.67 -3.69 4.17
C VAL A 140 1.93 -4.51 4.39
N ALA A 141 2.98 -3.92 4.96
CA ALA A 141 4.23 -4.61 5.23
C ALA A 141 4.00 -5.83 6.14
N LYS A 142 3.20 -5.67 7.19
CA LYS A 142 2.83 -6.79 8.07
C LYS A 142 2.12 -7.92 7.32
N VAL A 143 1.02 -7.62 6.63
CA VAL A 143 0.23 -8.63 5.90
C VAL A 143 1.09 -9.30 4.83
N ALA A 144 1.82 -8.52 4.04
CA ALA A 144 2.70 -9.04 3.01
C ALA A 144 3.79 -9.96 3.56
N ALA A 145 4.34 -9.67 4.75
CA ALA A 145 5.31 -10.54 5.40
C ALA A 145 4.67 -11.83 5.94
N ALA A 146 3.47 -11.75 6.52
CA ALA A 146 2.71 -12.91 7.00
C ALA A 146 2.37 -13.89 5.86
N HIS A 147 2.06 -13.36 4.67
CA HIS A 147 1.80 -14.17 3.47
C HIS A 147 3.04 -14.41 2.59
N GLN A 148 4.22 -13.99 3.03
CA GLN A 148 5.49 -14.15 2.30
C GLN A 148 5.41 -13.66 0.84
N VAL A 149 4.79 -12.50 0.64
CA VAL A 149 4.69 -11.89 -0.68
C VAL A 149 6.10 -11.63 -1.23
N PRO A 150 6.38 -12.02 -2.50
CA PRO A 150 7.74 -11.97 -3.04
C PRO A 150 8.36 -10.57 -3.09
N LYS A 151 7.53 -9.53 -3.23
CA LYS A 151 7.96 -8.14 -3.34
C LYS A 151 7.02 -7.22 -2.56
N ILE A 152 7.59 -6.30 -1.78
CA ILE A 152 6.84 -5.21 -1.15
C ILE A 152 7.42 -3.89 -1.64
N THR A 153 6.56 -3.00 -2.13
CA THR A 153 6.98 -1.70 -2.68
C THR A 153 6.15 -0.60 -2.02
N ASN A 154 6.60 -0.09 -0.89
CA ASN A 154 5.84 0.94 -0.17
C ASN A 154 6.43 2.34 -0.33
N PHE A 155 5.63 3.32 0.07
CA PHE A 155 5.92 4.73 -0.07
C PHE A 155 5.61 5.48 1.24
N MET A 156 6.63 6.10 1.84
CA MET A 156 6.50 6.94 3.02
C MET A 156 5.86 6.26 4.26
N ASP A 157 6.21 5.01 4.61
CA ASP A 157 5.61 4.26 5.72
C ASP A 157 5.62 5.01 7.06
N TRP A 158 4.52 5.68 7.36
CA TRP A 158 4.35 6.47 8.58
C TRP A 158 3.91 5.56 9.72
N GLY A 159 4.56 5.67 10.89
CA GLY A 159 4.32 4.79 12.04
C GLY A 159 5.10 3.47 11.99
N ALA A 160 6.04 3.32 11.05
CA ALA A 160 6.84 2.11 10.87
C ALA A 160 7.69 1.75 12.10
N SER A 161 8.19 2.74 12.83
CA SER A 161 8.91 2.50 14.08
C SER A 161 7.99 2.01 15.20
N ASN A 162 6.80 2.60 15.32
CA ASN A 162 5.82 2.18 16.33
C ASN A 162 5.24 0.80 16.04
N SER A 163 5.11 0.43 14.76
CA SER A 163 4.63 -0.91 14.38
C SER A 163 5.61 -2.02 14.78
N LEU A 164 6.91 -1.74 14.84
CA LEU A 164 7.93 -2.73 15.20
C LEU A 164 8.30 -2.71 16.69
N TYR A 165 8.37 -1.52 17.30
CA TYR A 165 8.99 -1.37 18.64
C TYR A 165 8.00 -1.10 19.77
N SER A 166 6.74 -0.79 19.48
CA SER A 166 5.75 -0.56 20.55
C SER A 166 5.40 -1.86 21.25
N LYS A 167 5.67 -1.93 22.57
CA LYS A 167 5.27 -3.06 23.42
C LYS A 167 3.74 -3.19 23.57
N ASP A 168 3.02 -2.12 23.28
CA ASP A 168 1.57 -2.03 23.39
C ASP A 168 0.85 -2.36 22.07
N ASN A 169 1.60 -2.80 21.04
CA ASN A 169 1.04 -3.20 19.75
C ASN A 169 1.07 -4.73 19.57
N PRO A 170 0.04 -5.47 20.03
CA PRO A 170 -0.02 -6.93 19.90
C PRO A 170 -0.14 -7.41 18.44
N LYS A 171 -0.52 -6.54 17.50
CA LYS A 171 -0.50 -6.80 16.06
C LYS A 171 0.65 -6.06 15.35
N GLY A 172 1.73 -5.75 16.08
CA GLY A 172 2.94 -5.19 15.51
C GLY A 172 3.66 -6.14 14.55
N ILE A 173 4.70 -5.64 13.89
CA ILE A 173 5.59 -6.43 13.05
C ILE A 173 6.46 -7.31 13.96
N THR A 174 6.48 -8.62 13.72
CA THR A 174 7.31 -9.57 14.48
C THR A 174 8.76 -9.57 13.98
N ALA A 175 9.68 -10.17 14.74
CA ALA A 175 11.07 -10.30 14.31
C ALA A 175 11.23 -11.16 13.03
N GLU A 176 10.39 -12.18 12.87
CA GLU A 176 10.36 -13.04 11.68
C GLU A 176 9.81 -12.28 10.47
N GLU A 177 8.70 -11.56 10.64
CA GLU A 177 8.13 -10.68 9.61
C GLU A 177 9.16 -9.62 9.19
N LYS A 178 9.86 -8.99 10.15
CA LYS A 178 10.94 -8.04 9.86
C LYS A 178 12.06 -8.66 9.03
N THR A 179 12.46 -9.90 9.33
CA THR A 179 13.52 -10.60 8.58
C THR A 179 13.11 -10.84 7.13
N TRP A 180 11.82 -11.11 6.88
CA TRP A 180 11.27 -11.16 5.53
C TRP A 180 11.30 -9.78 4.86
N LEU A 181 10.78 -8.74 5.55
CA LEU A 181 10.75 -7.38 5.04
C LEU A 181 12.13 -6.84 4.66
N ASP A 182 13.17 -7.11 5.45
CA ASP A 182 14.53 -6.68 5.17
C ASP A 182 15.08 -7.22 3.84
N LYS A 183 14.54 -8.34 3.33
CA LYS A 183 14.92 -8.96 2.06
C LYS A 183 14.00 -8.59 0.91
N HIS A 184 12.72 -8.40 1.19
CA HIS A 184 11.67 -8.32 0.15
C HIS A 184 11.03 -6.94 0.01
N ALA A 185 11.21 -6.05 0.98
CA ALA A 185 10.62 -4.72 0.97
C ALA A 185 11.57 -3.65 0.46
N THR A 186 11.06 -2.82 -0.44
CA THR A 186 11.66 -1.56 -0.87
C THR A 186 10.74 -0.41 -0.46
N ILE A 187 11.28 0.53 0.30
CA ILE A 187 10.55 1.68 0.84
C ILE A 187 11.12 2.96 0.24
N TYR A 188 10.27 3.70 -0.45
CA TYR A 188 10.63 4.98 -1.04
C TYR A 188 10.23 6.13 -0.12
N MET A 189 11.18 7.03 0.10
CA MET A 189 11.05 8.18 0.97
C MET A 189 11.40 9.46 0.20
N ASP A 190 10.70 10.56 0.44
CA ASP A 190 11.17 11.87 -0.03
C ASP A 190 12.30 12.41 0.86
N SER A 191 13.13 13.27 0.28
CA SER A 191 14.31 13.83 0.97
C SER A 191 13.97 14.75 2.14
N THR A 192 12.78 15.35 2.13
CA THR A 192 12.32 16.25 3.20
C THR A 192 11.69 15.51 4.37
N ARG A 193 11.34 14.24 4.16
CA ARG A 193 10.62 13.38 5.08
C ARG A 193 9.32 13.99 5.57
N ASP A 194 8.68 14.90 4.83
CA ASP A 194 7.57 15.71 5.38
C ASP A 194 6.44 14.85 5.96
N VAL A 195 6.14 13.71 5.31
CA VAL A 195 5.13 12.73 5.77
C VAL A 195 5.57 11.93 6.99
N THR A 196 6.87 11.65 7.14
CA THR A 196 7.41 10.77 8.21
C THR A 196 8.05 11.55 9.36
N TYR A 197 8.43 12.81 9.16
CA TYR A 197 9.10 13.68 10.13
C TYR A 197 8.26 13.92 11.39
N LEU A 198 6.93 13.86 11.25
CA LEU A 198 5.97 14.05 12.33
C LEU A 198 5.65 12.74 13.09
N ASP A 199 6.38 11.64 12.85
CA ASP A 199 6.24 10.35 13.56
C ASP A 199 6.80 10.39 15.01
N GLY A 200 6.74 11.56 15.65
CA GLY A 200 7.17 11.79 17.01
C GLY A 200 8.67 11.52 17.22
N LYS A 201 8.99 10.74 18.26
CA LYS A 201 10.38 10.48 18.70
C LYS A 201 11.24 9.73 17.68
N SER A 202 10.63 9.16 16.64
CA SER A 202 11.29 8.33 15.63
C SER A 202 11.81 9.14 14.44
N HIS A 203 11.42 10.42 14.30
CA HIS A 203 11.85 11.32 13.20
C HIS A 203 11.74 10.69 11.79
N GLY A 204 10.70 9.87 11.59
CA GLY A 204 10.47 9.15 10.34
C GLY A 204 11.38 7.98 10.07
N ASP A 205 11.91 7.34 11.13
CA ASP A 205 12.64 6.09 10.98
C ASP A 205 11.71 4.95 10.53
N ILE A 206 12.19 4.24 9.51
CA ILE A 206 11.56 3.04 8.95
C ILE A 206 12.54 1.89 9.20
N PRO A 207 12.25 1.01 10.18
CA PRO A 207 13.24 0.07 10.70
C PRO A 207 13.33 -1.24 9.93
N TYR A 208 12.67 -1.34 8.77
CA TYR A 208 12.65 -2.53 7.92
C TYR A 208 12.85 -2.18 6.44
N GLY A 209 13.28 -3.18 5.67
CA GLY A 209 13.39 -3.09 4.22
C GLY A 209 14.52 -2.20 3.72
N LYS A 210 14.71 -2.22 2.40
CA LYS A 210 15.66 -1.35 1.70
C LYS A 210 15.04 0.02 1.49
N LYS A 211 15.75 1.08 1.92
CA LYS A 211 15.27 2.46 1.84
C LYS A 211 15.89 3.20 0.66
N TYR A 212 15.08 3.94 -0.10
CA TYR A 212 15.53 4.88 -1.13
C TYR A 212 15.00 6.27 -0.85
N ILE A 213 15.89 7.25 -0.81
CA ILE A 213 15.55 8.66 -0.64
C ILE A 213 15.54 9.31 -2.02
N VAL A 214 14.45 9.99 -2.36
CA VAL A 214 14.28 10.66 -3.65
C VAL A 214 14.12 12.17 -3.44
N GLU A 215 14.89 12.95 -4.20
CA GLU A 215 14.84 14.41 -4.13
C GLU A 215 13.51 14.94 -4.69
N ARG A 216 13.05 16.06 -4.09
CA ARG A 216 11.69 16.64 -4.06
C ARG A 216 10.96 16.96 -5.39
N ARG A 217 11.31 16.37 -6.54
CA ARG A 217 10.65 16.66 -7.83
C ARG A 217 9.62 15.63 -8.31
N GLN A 218 9.37 14.51 -7.61
CA GLN A 218 8.53 13.43 -8.19
C GLN A 218 7.49 12.75 -7.28
N PHE A 219 7.39 13.06 -5.99
CA PHE A 219 6.58 12.26 -5.06
C PHE A 219 5.18 12.79 -4.71
N PHE A 220 4.69 13.85 -5.36
CA PHE A 220 3.31 14.29 -5.13
C PHE A 220 2.31 13.29 -5.71
N ILE A 221 1.83 12.42 -4.83
CA ILE A 221 0.59 11.66 -4.97
C ILE A 221 -0.53 12.69 -4.85
N SER A 222 -1.04 13.17 -5.99
CA SER A 222 -2.17 14.11 -6.07
C SER A 222 -3.50 13.41 -5.89
#